data_AF-A0A849E313-F1
#
_entry.id   AF-A0A849E313-F1
#
_cell.length_a   1.000
_cell.length_b   1.000
_cell.length_c   1.000
_cell.angle_alpha   90.00
_cell.angle_beta   90.00
_cell.angle_gamma   90.00
#
_symmetry.space_group_name_H-M   'P 1'
#
loop_
_entity.id
_entity.type
_entity.pdbx_description
1 polymer ?
#
loop_
_entity_poly.entity_id
_entity_poly.type
_entity_poly.pdbx_seq_one_letter_code
_entity_poly.pdbx_strand_id
1 'polypeptide(L)'
;MALTTLITAILYFAGLFWLARWGDSGSKTAQKFSRHPAIYSLTLAIYCTSWTYYGAVGNAASGGWSYLPIYIGPVLLLIIGFPFLKKILDISKKQNLTSLADFLSSRYGKRRNISILVTLIALLATIPYIALQLKALGMSFAIVANSEGDSWLKNDDMVLVATALMSFFAISFGTRKVDITEYRGGLMLAIALESVVKLFALIAVAVFSFSLTDISANINTTAFADWQMQDFYSMNFLTQTLMGAAAFICL
;
A
#
# COMPACT_ATOMS: atom_id res chain seq x y z
N MET A 1 10.96 -14.17 21.81
CA MET A 1 9.99 -13.89 20.71
C MET A 1 10.60 -13.25 19.43
N ALA A 2 11.75 -12.57 19.49
CA ALA A 2 12.36 -11.87 18.33
C ALA A 2 12.90 -12.80 17.22
N LEU A 3 13.51 -13.94 17.56
CA LEU A 3 13.98 -14.90 16.57
C LEU A 3 12.79 -15.55 15.82
N THR A 4 11.72 -15.88 16.55
CA THR A 4 10.50 -16.45 15.97
C THR A 4 9.80 -15.47 15.03
N THR A 5 9.78 -14.17 15.32
CA THR A 5 9.21 -13.16 14.42
C THR A 5 10.06 -12.98 13.16
N LEU A 6 11.38 -12.98 13.31
CA LEU A 6 12.32 -12.91 12.18
C LEU A 6 12.21 -14.15 11.27
N ILE A 7 12.15 -15.35 11.85
CA ILE A 7 11.94 -16.60 11.09
C ILE A 7 10.58 -16.57 10.38
N THR A 8 9.52 -16.13 11.06
CA THR A 8 8.18 -16.04 10.47
C THR A 8 8.15 -15.04 9.32
N ALA A 9 8.81 -13.88 9.47
CA ALA A 9 8.94 -12.89 8.40
C ALA A 9 9.70 -13.45 7.19
N ILE A 10 10.83 -14.13 7.42
CA ILE A 10 11.61 -14.77 6.36
C ILE A 10 10.77 -15.84 5.64
N LEU A 11 10.09 -16.72 6.37
CA LEU A 11 9.21 -17.73 5.79
C LEU A 11 8.08 -17.11 4.97
N TYR A 12 7.49 -16.03 5.46
CA TYR A 12 6.44 -15.29 4.75
C TYR A 12 6.98 -14.70 3.43
N PHE A 13 8.11 -13.99 3.47
CA PHE A 13 8.73 -13.46 2.25
C PHE A 13 9.18 -14.56 1.28
N ALA A 14 9.69 -15.68 1.79
CA ALA A 14 10.04 -16.85 0.98
C ALA A 14 8.80 -17.46 0.31
N GLY A 15 7.67 -17.53 1.02
CA GLY A 15 6.39 -17.97 0.48
C GLY A 15 5.87 -17.06 -0.62
N LEU A 16 5.92 -15.73 -0.42
CA LEU A 16 5.60 -14.75 -1.46
C LEU A 16 6.53 -14.88 -2.67
N PHE A 17 7.82 -15.08 -2.45
CA PHE A 17 8.80 -15.28 -3.52
C PHE A 17 8.49 -16.55 -4.33
N TRP A 18 8.19 -17.65 -3.64
CA TRP A 18 7.82 -18.91 -4.27
C TRP A 18 6.55 -18.76 -5.11
N LEU A 19 5.53 -18.07 -4.57
CA LEU A 19 4.30 -17.79 -5.30
C LEU A 19 4.54 -16.92 -6.53
N ALA A 20 5.35 -15.88 -6.42
CA ALA A 20 5.69 -15.02 -7.55
C ALA A 20 6.43 -15.80 -8.65
N ARG A 21 7.40 -16.64 -8.26
CA ARG A 21 8.12 -17.53 -9.20
C ARG A 21 7.18 -18.53 -9.87
N TRP A 22 6.22 -19.07 -9.12
CA TRP A 22 5.20 -19.96 -9.66
C TRP A 22 4.27 -19.24 -10.64
N GLY A 23 3.85 -18.01 -10.32
CA GLY A 23 3.05 -17.15 -11.20
C GLY A 23 3.73 -16.84 -12.54
N ASP A 24 5.06 -16.75 -12.54
CA ASP A 24 5.88 -16.52 -13.73
C ASP A 24 6.35 -17.79 -14.45
N SER A 25 6.03 -18.99 -13.92
CA SER A 25 6.50 -20.28 -14.45
C SER A 25 5.96 -20.66 -15.84
N GLY A 26 5.06 -19.86 -16.42
CA GLY A 26 4.45 -20.13 -17.73
C GLY A 26 3.39 -21.24 -17.72
N SER A 27 3.08 -21.84 -16.57
CA SER A 27 2.02 -22.84 -16.44
C SER A 27 0.64 -22.28 -16.81
N LYS A 28 -0.17 -23.04 -17.55
CA LYS A 28 -1.55 -22.65 -17.93
C LYS A 28 -2.41 -22.33 -16.70
N THR A 29 -2.23 -23.08 -15.61
CA THR A 29 -2.95 -22.86 -14.34
C THR A 29 -2.53 -21.56 -13.67
N ALA A 30 -1.21 -21.28 -13.63
CA ALA A 30 -0.68 -20.05 -13.07
C ALA A 30 -1.19 -18.82 -13.85
N GLN A 31 -1.18 -18.88 -15.19
CA GLN A 31 -1.70 -17.79 -16.02
C GLN A 31 -3.20 -17.55 -15.84
N LYS A 32 -4.02 -18.62 -15.73
CA LYS A 32 -5.45 -18.51 -15.48
C LYS A 32 -5.73 -17.84 -14.13
N PHE A 33 -4.97 -18.21 -13.10
CA PHE A 33 -5.13 -17.65 -11.77
C PHE A 33 -4.71 -16.18 -11.76
N SER A 34 -3.49 -15.84 -12.20
CA SER A 34 -2.99 -14.45 -12.23
C SER A 34 -3.96 -13.50 -12.92
N ARG A 35 -4.54 -13.90 -14.06
CA ARG A 35 -5.46 -13.09 -14.86
C ARG A 35 -6.89 -12.98 -14.31
N HIS A 36 -7.20 -13.65 -13.20
CA HIS A 36 -8.53 -13.63 -12.63
C HIS A 36 -8.89 -12.21 -12.13
N PRO A 37 -10.12 -11.71 -12.39
CA PRO A 37 -10.51 -10.34 -12.01
C PRO A 37 -10.34 -10.04 -10.52
N ALA A 38 -10.62 -11.02 -9.65
CA ALA A 38 -10.44 -10.86 -8.21
C ALA A 38 -8.98 -10.56 -7.81
N ILE A 39 -8.01 -11.14 -8.52
CA ILE A 39 -6.57 -10.90 -8.25
C ILE A 39 -6.22 -9.48 -8.65
N TYR A 40 -6.71 -9.03 -9.81
CA TYR A 40 -6.54 -7.64 -10.24
C TYR A 40 -7.11 -6.67 -9.20
N SER A 41 -8.33 -6.90 -8.71
CA SER A 41 -8.93 -6.09 -7.64
C SER A 41 -8.13 -6.10 -6.34
N LEU A 42 -7.62 -7.27 -5.92
CA LEU A 42 -6.77 -7.39 -4.73
C LEU A 42 -5.41 -6.70 -4.91
N THR A 43 -4.92 -6.59 -6.14
CA THR A 43 -3.66 -5.90 -6.42
C THR A 43 -3.81 -4.39 -6.22
N LEU A 44 -4.99 -3.82 -6.48
CA LEU A 44 -5.26 -2.40 -6.22
C LEU A 44 -5.16 -2.04 -4.73
N ALA A 45 -5.28 -3.02 -3.83
CA ALA A 45 -5.05 -2.82 -2.40
C ALA A 45 -3.57 -2.58 -2.04
N ILE A 46 -2.65 -2.52 -3.01
CA ILE A 46 -1.31 -1.94 -2.82
C ILE A 46 -1.38 -0.49 -2.31
N TYR A 47 -2.49 0.21 -2.56
CA TYR A 47 -2.82 1.50 -1.95
C TYR A 47 -2.78 1.44 -0.40
N CYS A 48 -3.13 0.29 0.19
CA CYS A 48 -3.08 0.07 1.62
C CYS A 48 -1.67 -0.33 2.06
N THR A 49 -0.94 0.64 2.60
CA THR A 49 0.42 0.46 3.12
C THR A 49 0.44 0.43 4.66
N SER A 50 1.63 0.51 5.27
CA SER A 50 1.75 0.62 6.73
C SER A 50 0.97 1.83 7.30
N TRP A 51 0.72 2.85 6.46
CA TRP A 51 -0.11 3.99 6.82
C TRP A 51 -1.55 3.59 7.17
N THR A 52 -2.12 2.55 6.55
CA THR A 52 -3.46 2.06 6.89
C THR A 52 -3.49 1.46 8.29
N TYR A 53 -2.43 0.76 8.71
CA TYR A 53 -2.35 0.15 10.04
C TYR A 53 -2.06 1.17 11.14
N TYR A 54 -1.09 2.04 10.93
CA TYR A 54 -0.64 2.97 11.97
C TYR A 54 -1.35 4.32 11.91
N GLY A 55 -1.47 4.88 10.71
CA GLY A 55 -2.06 6.20 10.49
C GLY A 55 -3.57 6.17 10.59
N ALA A 56 -4.25 5.32 9.80
CA ALA A 56 -5.71 5.32 9.76
C ALA A 56 -6.35 4.82 11.06
N VAL A 57 -5.83 3.74 11.66
CA VAL A 57 -6.32 3.26 12.97
C VAL A 57 -6.06 4.29 14.07
N GLY A 58 -4.87 4.92 14.09
CA GLY A 58 -4.56 5.98 15.04
C GLY A 58 -5.49 7.20 14.89
N ASN A 59 -5.73 7.63 13.64
CA ASN A 59 -6.65 8.72 13.33
C ASN A 59 -8.10 8.37 13.64
N ALA A 60 -8.51 7.10 13.51
CA ALA A 60 -9.81 6.63 13.95
C ALA A 60 -9.95 6.70 15.47
N ALA A 61 -8.90 6.33 16.21
CA ALA A 61 -8.88 6.36 17.67
C ALA A 61 -8.94 7.78 18.25
N SER A 62 -8.29 8.77 17.61
CA SER A 62 -8.26 10.15 18.11
C SER A 62 -9.24 11.11 17.45
N GLY A 63 -9.66 10.84 16.21
CA GLY A 63 -10.40 11.77 15.35
C GLY A 63 -11.61 11.15 14.65
N GLY A 64 -12.08 9.98 15.10
CA GLY A 64 -13.30 9.35 14.61
C GLY A 64 -13.29 9.09 13.11
N TRP A 65 -14.15 9.78 12.36
CA TRP A 65 -14.28 9.59 10.90
C TRP A 65 -13.23 10.32 10.05
N SER A 66 -12.26 10.98 10.67
CA SER A 66 -11.23 11.76 9.96
C SER A 66 -10.32 10.92 9.05
N TYR A 67 -10.29 9.59 9.19
CA TYR A 67 -9.53 8.70 8.30
C TYR A 67 -10.28 8.36 6.99
N LEU A 68 -11.60 8.54 6.95
CA LEU A 68 -12.47 8.10 5.86
C LEU A 68 -12.19 8.78 4.49
N PRO A 69 -11.93 10.10 4.40
CA PRO A 69 -11.84 10.77 3.10
C PRO A 69 -10.73 10.21 2.18
N ILE A 70 -9.59 9.78 2.76
CA ILE A 70 -8.48 9.20 1.97
C ILE A 70 -8.87 7.88 1.28
N TYR A 71 -9.86 7.15 1.81
CA TYR A 71 -10.39 5.92 1.21
C TYR A 71 -11.60 6.17 0.29
N ILE A 72 -12.43 7.15 0.62
CA ILE A 72 -13.56 7.55 -0.24
C ILE A 72 -13.08 8.07 -1.59
N GLY A 73 -11.98 8.83 -1.62
CA GLY A 73 -11.42 9.38 -2.86
C GLY A 73 -11.20 8.34 -3.96
N PRO A 74 -10.38 7.29 -3.71
CA PRO A 74 -10.20 6.17 -4.64
C PRO A 74 -11.51 5.47 -5.02
N VAL A 75 -12.44 5.28 -4.08
CA VAL A 75 -13.73 4.64 -4.36
C VAL A 75 -14.57 5.48 -5.33
N LEU A 76 -14.67 6.79 -5.10
CA LEU A 76 -15.37 7.71 -6.00
C LEU A 76 -14.70 7.76 -7.37
N LEU A 77 -13.37 7.75 -7.41
CA LEU A 77 -12.61 7.70 -8.66
C LEU A 77 -12.91 6.41 -9.45
N LEU A 78 -13.02 5.25 -8.78
CA LEU A 78 -13.34 3.99 -9.44
C LEU A 78 -14.79 3.88 -9.88
N ILE A 79 -15.74 4.51 -9.18
CA ILE A 79 -17.17 4.47 -9.54
C ILE A 79 -17.49 5.50 -10.63
N ILE A 80 -17.09 6.75 -10.42
CA ILE A 80 -17.46 7.90 -11.26
C ILE A 80 -16.35 8.20 -12.29
N GLY A 81 -15.10 8.13 -11.86
CA GLY A 81 -13.92 8.44 -12.67
C GLY A 81 -13.40 7.28 -13.54
N PHE A 82 -14.07 6.13 -13.58
CA PHE A 82 -13.63 4.98 -14.38
C PHE A 82 -13.40 5.29 -15.87
N PRO A 83 -14.27 6.06 -16.57
CA PRO A 83 -14.02 6.42 -17.97
C PRO A 83 -12.73 7.23 -18.16
N PHE A 84 -12.39 8.06 -17.17
CA PHE A 84 -11.16 8.83 -17.16
C PHE A 84 -9.92 7.94 -16.97
N LEU A 85 -9.96 7.01 -16.01
CA LEU A 85 -8.91 6.01 -15.82
C LEU A 85 -8.69 5.16 -17.07
N LYS A 86 -9.78 4.70 -17.69
CA LYS A 86 -9.72 3.95 -18.95
C LYS A 86 -9.03 4.75 -20.06
N LYS A 87 -9.34 6.04 -20.19
CA LYS A 87 -8.71 6.93 -21.17
C LYS A 87 -7.20 7.07 -20.93
N ILE A 88 -6.76 7.20 -19.68
CA ILE A 88 -5.33 7.23 -19.33
C ILE A 88 -4.67 5.93 -19.77
N LEU A 89 -5.23 4.78 -19.39
CA LEU A 89 -4.70 3.46 -19.71
C LEU A 89 -4.61 3.23 -21.23
N ASP A 90 -5.63 3.63 -21.99
CA ASP A 90 -5.65 3.49 -23.45
C ASP A 90 -4.59 4.36 -24.13
N ILE A 91 -4.37 5.58 -23.64
CA ILE A 91 -3.30 6.47 -24.16
C ILE A 91 -1.93 5.90 -23.83
N SER A 92 -1.72 5.46 -22.58
CA SER A 92 -0.45 4.87 -22.15
C SER A 92 -0.08 3.64 -22.98
N LYS A 93 -1.05 2.76 -23.27
CA LYS A 93 -0.84 1.59 -24.14
C LYS A 93 -0.56 1.97 -25.59
N LYS A 94 -1.33 2.90 -26.17
CA LYS A 94 -1.14 3.34 -27.57
C LYS A 94 0.23 4.00 -27.81
N GLN A 95 0.77 4.67 -26.80
CA GLN A 95 2.04 5.40 -26.90
C GLN A 95 3.21 4.68 -26.23
N ASN A 96 3.01 3.44 -25.74
CA ASN A 96 4.02 2.66 -24.98
C ASN A 96 4.66 3.45 -23.84
N LEU A 97 3.85 4.20 -23.09
CA LEU A 97 4.28 5.01 -21.96
C LEU A 97 4.38 4.11 -20.72
N THR A 98 5.55 4.05 -20.10
CA THR A 98 5.85 3.16 -18.97
C THR A 98 5.97 3.89 -17.63
N SER A 99 5.97 5.22 -17.64
CA SER A 99 6.08 6.04 -16.43
C SER A 99 5.13 7.25 -16.44
N LEU A 100 4.80 7.78 -15.26
CA LEU A 100 4.03 9.02 -15.11
C LEU A 100 4.73 10.22 -15.78
N ALA A 101 6.07 10.25 -15.73
CA ALA A 101 6.88 11.29 -16.37
C ALA A 101 6.77 11.25 -17.90
N ASP A 102 6.77 10.06 -18.49
CA ASP A 102 6.57 9.88 -19.93
C ASP A 102 5.13 10.24 -20.32
N PHE A 103 4.15 9.84 -19.51
CA PHE A 103 2.76 10.22 -19.73
C PHE A 103 2.57 11.73 -19.74
N LEU A 104 3.08 12.42 -18.73
CA LEU A 104 2.98 13.88 -18.66
C LEU A 104 3.75 14.56 -19.80
N SER A 105 4.99 14.14 -20.07
CA SER A 105 5.78 14.75 -21.16
C SER A 105 5.17 14.54 -22.54
N SER A 106 4.51 13.39 -22.79
CA SER A 106 3.84 13.09 -24.06
C SER A 106 2.73 14.10 -24.39
N ARG A 107 2.03 14.60 -23.36
CA ARG A 107 0.99 15.64 -23.49
C ARG A 107 1.53 16.99 -23.93
N TYR A 108 2.82 17.27 -23.65
CA TYR A 108 3.47 18.54 -23.99
C TYR A 108 4.49 18.41 -25.13
N GLY A 109 4.28 17.45 -26.03
CA GLY A 109 5.15 17.25 -27.20
C GLY A 109 6.47 16.54 -26.90
N LYS A 110 6.48 15.64 -25.91
CA LYS A 110 7.66 14.84 -25.49
C LYS A 110 8.88 15.68 -25.10
N ARG A 111 8.64 16.87 -24.52
CA ARG A 111 9.72 17.74 -24.04
C ARG A 111 10.49 17.08 -22.89
N ARG A 112 11.79 16.86 -23.11
CA ARG A 112 12.73 16.28 -22.12
C ARG A 112 12.66 16.98 -20.77
N ASN A 113 12.58 18.32 -20.75
CA ASN A 113 12.57 19.10 -19.52
C ASN A 113 11.39 18.78 -18.59
N ILE A 114 10.21 18.48 -19.16
CA ILE A 114 9.02 18.13 -18.38
C ILE A 114 9.19 16.74 -17.77
N SER A 115 9.72 15.78 -18.54
CA SER A 115 10.01 14.44 -18.02
C SER A 115 11.03 14.49 -16.87
N ILE A 116 12.10 15.27 -17.02
CA ILE A 116 13.11 15.47 -15.95
C ILE A 116 12.46 16.08 -14.71
N LEU A 117 11.66 17.15 -14.86
CA LEU A 117 11.01 17.83 -13.74
C LEU A 117 10.07 16.89 -12.97
N VAL A 118 9.21 16.16 -13.69
CA VAL A 118 8.28 15.21 -13.08
C VAL A 118 9.04 14.09 -12.37
N THR A 119 10.10 13.57 -12.99
CA THR A 119 10.94 12.52 -12.39
C THR A 119 11.60 13.00 -11.10
N LEU A 120 12.15 14.23 -11.09
CA LEU A 120 12.75 14.82 -9.89
C LEU A 120 11.72 15.02 -8.79
N ILE A 121 10.53 15.53 -9.10
CA ILE A 121 9.45 15.69 -8.11
C ILE A 121 9.03 14.34 -7.55
N ALA A 122 8.82 13.33 -8.40
CA ALA A 122 8.46 11.98 -7.98
C ALA A 122 9.56 11.36 -7.09
N LEU A 123 10.83 11.55 -7.44
CA LEU A 123 11.97 11.06 -6.66
C LEU A 123 12.04 11.76 -5.29
N LEU A 124 11.91 13.09 -5.25
CA LEU A 124 11.91 13.88 -4.01
C LEU A 124 10.71 13.56 -3.11
N ALA A 125 9.57 13.15 -3.68
CA ALA A 125 8.41 12.69 -2.92
C ALA A 125 8.57 11.23 -2.42
N THR A 126 9.20 10.37 -3.21
CA THR A 126 9.34 8.94 -2.89
C THR A 126 10.36 8.68 -1.78
N ILE A 127 11.47 9.43 -1.74
CA ILE A 127 12.51 9.29 -0.69
C ILE A 127 11.94 9.43 0.73
N PRO A 128 11.27 10.55 1.10
CA PRO A 128 10.71 10.70 2.44
C PRO A 128 9.57 9.72 2.70
N TYR A 129 8.83 9.32 1.66
CA TYR A 129 7.80 8.30 1.79
C TYR A 129 8.40 6.95 2.21
N ILE A 130 9.46 6.47 1.53
CA ILE A 130 10.16 5.24 1.90
C ILE A 130 10.72 5.34 3.32
N ALA A 131 11.31 6.48 3.69
CA ALA A 131 11.81 6.70 5.04
C ALA A 131 10.71 6.57 6.11
N LEU A 132 9.52 7.11 5.85
CA LEU A 132 8.36 7.00 6.75
C LEU A 132 7.86 5.55 6.85
N GLN A 133 7.85 4.80 5.74
CA GLN A 133 7.49 3.37 5.75
C GLN A 133 8.50 2.53 6.55
N LEU A 134 9.81 2.80 6.43
CA LEU A 134 10.85 2.13 7.22
C LEU A 134 10.75 2.49 8.72
N LYS A 135 10.41 3.74 9.05
CA LYS A 135 10.14 4.15 10.44
C LYS A 135 8.96 3.38 11.03
N ALA A 136 7.86 3.23 10.29
CA ALA A 136 6.71 2.43 10.71
C ALA A 136 7.09 0.97 10.99
N LEU A 137 7.95 0.41 10.13
CA LEU A 137 8.48 -0.94 10.30
C LEU A 137 9.34 -1.06 11.58
N GLY A 138 10.18 -0.06 11.88
CA GLY A 138 10.93 -0.01 13.14
C GLY A 138 10.07 0.12 14.39
N MET A 139 9.00 0.92 14.35
CA MET A 139 8.02 0.99 15.44
C MET A 139 7.35 -0.38 15.69
N SER A 140 7.03 -1.11 14.60
CA SER A 140 6.45 -2.46 14.68
C SER A 140 7.36 -3.41 15.46
N PHE A 141 8.67 -3.43 15.13
CA PHE A 141 9.63 -4.28 15.82
C PHE A 141 9.90 -3.84 17.24
N ALA A 142 9.96 -2.54 17.52
CA ALA A 142 10.16 -2.03 18.87
C ALA A 142 9.05 -2.50 19.82
N ILE A 143 7.79 -2.57 19.35
CA ILE A 143 6.66 -3.08 20.16
C ILE A 143 6.86 -4.57 20.49
N VAL A 144 7.30 -5.36 19.51
CA VAL A 144 7.53 -6.82 19.66
C VAL A 144 8.80 -7.14 20.46
N ALA A 145 9.82 -6.28 20.40
CA ALA A 145 11.08 -6.45 21.12
C ALA A 145 10.96 -6.03 22.59
N ASN A 146 10.27 -4.92 22.88
CA ASN A 146 10.10 -4.41 24.25
C ASN A 146 9.15 -5.25 25.12
N SER A 147 8.39 -6.19 24.54
CA SER A 147 7.52 -7.08 25.32
C SER A 147 8.30 -8.13 26.14
N GLU A 148 9.58 -8.35 25.86
CA GLU A 148 10.46 -9.23 26.63
C GLU A 148 11.79 -8.48 26.84
N GLY A 149 12.09 -8.06 28.07
CA GLY A 149 13.18 -7.14 28.44
C GLY A 149 14.62 -7.61 28.19
N ASP A 150 14.86 -8.47 27.19
CA ASP A 150 16.19 -8.92 26.79
C ASP A 150 16.21 -9.33 25.30
N SER A 151 16.23 -8.34 24.40
CA SER A 151 16.40 -8.58 22.96
C SER A 151 17.89 -8.60 22.59
N TRP A 152 18.38 -9.74 22.11
CA TRP A 152 19.75 -9.93 21.63
C TRP A 152 20.17 -8.99 20.48
N LEU A 153 19.21 -8.34 19.83
CA LEU A 153 19.42 -7.33 18.78
C LEU A 153 18.82 -6.01 19.24
N LYS A 154 19.55 -4.91 19.05
CA LYS A 154 19.00 -3.57 19.23
C LYS A 154 17.95 -3.31 18.15
N ASN A 155 16.95 -2.47 18.45
CA ASN A 155 15.88 -2.12 17.50
C ASN A 155 16.43 -1.62 16.15
N ASP A 156 17.52 -0.85 16.17
CA ASP A 156 18.16 -0.32 14.96
C ASP A 156 18.73 -1.44 14.07
N ASP A 157 19.31 -2.48 14.66
CA ASP A 157 19.86 -3.63 13.92
C ASP A 157 18.76 -4.43 13.24
N MET A 158 17.59 -4.58 13.88
CA MET A 158 16.43 -5.26 13.28
C MET A 158 15.86 -4.48 12.09
N VAL A 159 15.79 -3.15 12.20
CA VAL A 159 15.36 -2.28 11.09
C VAL A 159 16.34 -2.37 9.93
N LEU A 160 17.64 -2.39 10.21
CA LEU A 160 18.68 -2.53 9.19
C LEU A 160 18.56 -3.87 8.46
N VAL A 161 18.40 -4.98 9.19
CA VAL A 161 18.20 -6.32 8.61
C VAL A 161 16.93 -6.37 7.74
N ALA A 162 15.82 -5.83 8.23
CA ALA A 162 14.58 -5.79 7.44
C ALA A 162 14.71 -4.91 6.20
N THR A 163 15.40 -3.76 6.30
CA THR A 163 15.70 -2.90 5.16
C THR A 163 16.56 -3.63 4.12
N ALA A 164 17.58 -4.37 4.57
CA ALA A 164 18.43 -5.18 3.70
C ALA A 164 17.63 -6.28 2.98
N LEU A 165 16.74 -6.98 3.70
CA LEU A 165 15.85 -7.99 3.11
C LEU A 165 14.89 -7.39 2.09
N MET A 166 14.26 -6.25 2.39
CA MET A 166 13.39 -5.52 1.46
C MET A 166 14.15 -5.05 0.22
N SER A 167 15.38 -4.55 0.40
CA SER A 167 16.25 -4.14 -0.71
C SER A 167 16.62 -5.32 -1.60
N PHE A 168 17.01 -6.46 -1.00
CA PHE A 168 17.29 -7.69 -1.75
C PHE A 168 16.07 -8.17 -2.54
N PHE A 169 14.88 -8.12 -1.94
CA PHE A 169 13.62 -8.46 -2.60
C PHE A 169 13.32 -7.51 -3.77
N ALA A 170 13.44 -6.20 -3.54
CA ALA A 170 13.24 -5.17 -4.55
C ALA A 170 14.19 -5.34 -5.74
N ILE A 171 15.47 -5.66 -5.50
CA ILE A 171 16.46 -5.94 -6.55
C ILE A 171 16.09 -7.22 -7.30
N SER A 172 15.77 -8.30 -6.58
CA SER A 172 15.46 -9.62 -7.16
C SER A 172 14.25 -9.61 -8.09
N PHE A 173 13.24 -8.77 -7.82
CA PHE A 173 12.04 -8.63 -8.67
C PHE A 173 12.09 -7.43 -9.62
N GLY A 174 12.70 -6.32 -9.19
CA GLY A 174 12.75 -5.07 -9.96
C GLY A 174 13.68 -5.16 -11.17
N THR A 175 14.80 -5.88 -11.05
CA THR A 175 15.83 -5.93 -12.11
C THR A 175 15.66 -7.09 -13.10
N ARG A 176 14.83 -8.09 -12.77
CA ARG A 176 14.84 -9.40 -13.46
C ARG A 176 14.07 -9.42 -14.78
N LYS A 177 13.19 -8.44 -15.04
CA LYS A 177 12.54 -8.21 -16.34
C LYS A 177 12.48 -6.71 -16.60
N VAL A 178 13.39 -6.22 -17.44
CA VAL A 178 13.51 -4.79 -17.79
C VAL A 178 12.32 -4.33 -18.65
N ASP A 179 11.62 -5.25 -19.30
CA ASP A 179 10.40 -4.94 -20.05
C ASP A 179 9.19 -4.81 -19.11
N ILE A 180 8.65 -3.60 -19.03
CA ILE A 180 7.48 -3.22 -18.22
C ILE A 180 6.17 -3.46 -19.01
N THR A 181 6.28 -3.77 -20.30
CA THR A 181 5.15 -3.95 -21.22
C THR A 181 4.46 -5.31 -21.08
N GLU A 182 5.15 -6.32 -20.56
CA GLU A 182 4.58 -7.67 -20.35
C GLU A 182 3.80 -7.79 -19.03
N TYR A 183 2.73 -8.58 -19.08
CA TYR A 183 1.90 -8.87 -17.92
C TYR A 183 2.69 -9.65 -16.85
N ARG A 184 2.97 -9.02 -15.71
CA ARG A 184 3.72 -9.60 -14.58
C ARG A 184 2.82 -10.45 -13.67
N GLY A 185 2.41 -11.61 -14.17
CA GLY A 185 1.51 -12.52 -13.44
C GLY A 185 2.02 -12.89 -12.04
N GLY A 186 3.31 -13.15 -11.88
CA GLY A 186 3.92 -13.46 -10.58
C GLY A 186 3.80 -12.31 -9.56
N LEU A 187 4.09 -11.08 -9.99
CA LEU A 187 4.00 -9.91 -9.11
C LEU A 187 2.56 -9.63 -8.67
N MET A 188 1.60 -9.74 -9.60
CA MET A 188 0.18 -9.58 -9.31
C MET A 188 -0.30 -10.58 -8.25
N LEU A 189 0.13 -11.85 -8.35
CA LEU A 189 -0.22 -12.88 -7.39
C LEU A 189 0.35 -12.62 -6.00
N ALA A 190 1.62 -12.19 -5.92
CA ALA A 190 2.27 -11.87 -4.66
C ALA A 190 1.54 -10.72 -3.94
N ILE A 191 1.26 -9.63 -4.65
CA ILE A 191 0.54 -8.47 -4.09
C ILE A 191 -0.87 -8.88 -3.68
N ALA A 192 -1.59 -9.67 -4.49
CA ALA A 192 -2.92 -10.11 -4.14
C ALA A 192 -2.95 -10.95 -2.85
N LEU A 193 -2.00 -11.89 -2.68
CA LEU A 193 -1.89 -12.68 -1.45
C LEU A 193 -1.54 -11.79 -0.25
N GLU A 194 -0.60 -10.85 -0.43
CA GLU A 194 -0.26 -9.87 0.60
C GLU A 194 -1.48 -9.04 1.02
N SER A 195 -2.30 -8.58 0.06
CA SER A 195 -3.54 -7.85 0.31
C SER A 195 -4.59 -8.68 1.06
N VAL A 196 -4.68 -9.98 0.80
CA VAL A 196 -5.57 -10.89 1.55
C VAL A 196 -5.12 -10.99 3.00
N VAL A 197 -3.82 -11.20 3.25
CA VAL A 197 -3.25 -11.23 4.60
C VAL A 197 -3.50 -9.90 5.32
N LYS A 198 -3.34 -8.78 4.60
CA LYS A 198 -3.62 -7.45 5.15
C LYS A 198 -5.07 -7.30 5.59
N LEU A 199 -6.01 -7.71 4.74
CA LEU A 199 -7.44 -7.63 5.01
C LEU A 199 -7.81 -8.49 6.23
N PHE A 200 -7.33 -9.74 6.30
CA PHE A 200 -7.54 -10.60 7.46
C PHE A 200 -6.98 -9.99 8.75
N ALA A 201 -5.78 -9.40 8.69
CA ALA A 201 -5.19 -8.74 9.85
C ALA A 201 -6.04 -7.56 10.34
N LEU A 202 -6.55 -6.71 9.44
CA LEU A 202 -7.42 -5.59 9.81
C LEU A 202 -8.75 -6.07 10.39
N ILE A 203 -9.36 -7.10 9.81
CA ILE A 203 -10.60 -7.71 10.34
C ILE A 203 -10.35 -8.30 11.73
N ALA A 204 -9.24 -9.03 11.93
CA ALA A 204 -8.90 -9.61 13.22
C ALA A 204 -8.71 -8.52 14.29
N VAL A 205 -8.01 -7.43 13.96
CA VAL A 205 -7.85 -6.27 14.86
C VAL A 205 -9.20 -5.62 15.17
N ALA A 206 -10.07 -5.45 14.18
CA ALA A 206 -11.41 -4.88 14.38
C ALA A 206 -12.27 -5.76 15.31
N VAL A 207 -12.28 -7.09 15.10
CA VAL A 207 -13.01 -8.04 15.95
C VAL A 207 -12.43 -8.07 17.36
N PHE A 208 -11.10 -8.08 17.50
CA PHE A 208 -10.43 -8.03 18.80
C PHE A 208 -10.76 -6.74 19.56
N SER A 209 -10.69 -5.59 18.88
CA SER A 209 -11.09 -4.30 19.46
C SER A 209 -12.55 -4.31 19.90
N PHE A 210 -13.45 -4.91 19.12
CA PHE A 210 -14.86 -5.04 19.47
C PHE A 210 -15.06 -5.93 20.70
N SER A 211 -14.30 -7.02 20.82
CA SER A 211 -14.38 -7.93 21.98
C SER A 211 -13.86 -7.33 23.29
N LEU A 212 -12.89 -6.41 23.21
CA LEU A 212 -12.35 -5.68 24.37
C LEU A 212 -13.28 -4.56 24.86
N THR A 213 -14.19 -4.11 24.00
CA THR A 213 -15.15 -3.08 24.37
C THR A 213 -16.28 -3.77 25.14
N ASP A 214 -16.26 -3.67 26.47
CA ASP A 214 -17.42 -4.08 27.28
C ASP A 214 -18.64 -3.30 26.76
N ILE A 215 -19.58 -4.00 26.10
CA ILE A 215 -20.79 -3.42 25.50
C ILE A 215 -21.60 -2.62 26.55
N SER A 216 -21.39 -2.93 27.84
CA SER A 216 -21.99 -2.29 29.02
C SER A 216 -21.22 -1.11 29.62
N ALA A 217 -19.93 -0.94 29.32
CA ALA A 217 -19.21 0.27 29.67
C ALA A 217 -19.51 1.29 28.58
N ASN A 218 -20.24 2.36 28.93
CA ASN A 218 -20.54 3.52 28.07
C ASN A 218 -19.49 3.60 26.96
N ILE A 219 -19.87 3.20 25.73
CA ILE A 219 -19.16 3.66 24.55
C ILE A 219 -19.22 5.16 24.73
N ASN A 220 -18.14 5.77 25.22
CA ASN A 220 -18.02 7.20 25.25
C ASN A 220 -18.00 7.55 23.77
N THR A 221 -19.20 7.77 23.24
CA THR A 221 -19.47 8.09 21.86
C THR A 221 -18.75 9.36 21.48
N THR A 222 -18.14 10.09 22.41
CA THR A 222 -17.40 11.34 22.25
C THR A 222 -16.59 11.39 20.95
N ALA A 223 -15.74 10.40 20.66
CA ALA A 223 -14.93 10.42 19.43
C ALA A 223 -15.74 10.39 18.11
N PHE A 224 -16.93 9.77 18.11
CA PHE A 224 -17.84 9.74 16.96
C PHE A 224 -19.01 10.74 17.08
N ALA A 225 -19.31 11.22 18.28
CA ALA A 225 -20.40 12.14 18.61
C ALA A 225 -20.00 13.59 18.39
N ASP A 226 -18.69 13.89 18.46
CA ASP A 226 -18.15 15.20 18.13
C ASP A 226 -18.16 15.47 16.62
N TRP A 227 -18.36 14.44 15.80
CA TRP A 227 -18.32 14.58 14.36
C TRP A 227 -19.68 14.98 13.78
N GLN A 228 -19.74 16.17 13.19
CA GLN A 228 -20.97 16.75 12.66
C GLN A 228 -21.09 16.55 11.15
N MET A 229 -22.31 16.60 10.62
CA MET A 229 -22.55 16.52 9.17
C MET A 229 -21.81 17.61 8.38
N GLN A 230 -21.49 18.75 9.00
CA GLN A 230 -20.70 19.82 8.38
C GLN A 230 -19.23 19.44 8.15
N ASP A 231 -18.67 18.54 8.96
CA ASP A 231 -17.26 18.12 8.85
C ASP A 231 -16.99 17.33 7.56
N PHE A 232 -17.98 16.60 7.05
CA PHE A 232 -17.92 15.96 5.73
C PHE A 232 -17.78 16.97 4.59
N TYR A 233 -18.37 18.15 4.74
CA TYR A 233 -18.30 19.23 3.74
C TYR A 233 -17.15 20.19 4.01
N SER A 234 -16.35 19.94 5.05
CA SER A 234 -15.19 20.75 5.36
C SER A 234 -14.18 20.74 4.20
N MET A 235 -13.49 21.87 4.02
CA MET A 235 -12.44 21.97 3.01
C MET A 235 -11.33 20.94 3.22
N ASN A 236 -11.07 20.56 4.48
CA ASN A 236 -10.09 19.54 4.80
C ASN A 236 -10.53 18.15 4.28
N PHE A 237 -11.76 17.75 4.56
CA PHE A 237 -12.32 16.47 4.09
C PHE A 237 -12.32 16.38 2.57
N LEU A 238 -12.76 17.45 1.89
CA LEU A 238 -12.79 17.51 0.43
C LEU A 238 -11.37 17.44 -0.17
N THR A 239 -10.42 18.19 0.40
CA THR A 239 -9.03 18.20 -0.06
C THR A 239 -8.39 16.83 0.12
N GLN A 240 -8.57 16.18 1.28
CA GLN A 240 -8.05 14.83 1.52
C GLN A 240 -8.68 13.79 0.59
N THR A 241 -9.98 13.90 0.30
CA THR A 241 -10.66 13.03 -0.66
C THR A 241 -10.06 13.17 -2.05
N LEU A 242 -9.85 14.41 -2.51
CA LEU A 242 -9.26 14.68 -3.81
C LEU A 242 -7.79 14.25 -3.88
N MET A 243 -7.03 14.47 -2.81
CA MET A 243 -5.65 13.99 -2.69
C MET A 243 -5.58 12.46 -2.72
N GLY A 244 -6.48 11.77 -2.00
CA GLY A 244 -6.56 10.31 -2.00
C GLY A 244 -6.86 9.75 -3.40
N ALA A 245 -7.81 10.36 -4.11
CA ALA A 245 -8.11 10.02 -5.50
C ALA A 245 -6.90 10.27 -6.42
N ALA A 246 -6.23 11.42 -6.31
CA ALA A 246 -5.06 11.75 -7.11
C ALA A 246 -3.88 10.80 -6.85
N ALA A 247 -3.63 10.47 -5.59
CA ALA A 247 -2.60 9.51 -5.19
C ALA A 247 -2.86 8.12 -5.77
N PHE A 248 -4.13 7.69 -5.85
CA PHE A 248 -4.50 6.41 -6.45
C PHE A 248 -4.23 6.34 -7.96
N ILE A 249 -4.29 7.48 -8.68
CA ILE A 249 -3.94 7.54 -10.11
C ILE A 249 -2.43 7.38 -10.32
N CYS A 250 -1.63 7.84 -9.36
CA CYS A 250 -0.17 7.84 -9.44
C CYS A 250 0.49 6.52 -9.01
N LEU A 251 -0.31 5.55 -8.52
CA LEU A 251 0.11 4.20 -8.12
C LEU A 251 0.12 3.24 -9.31
#